data_AF-A0A662CN60-F1
#
_entry.id   AF-A0A662CN60-F1
#
_cell.length_a   1.000
_cell.length_b   1.000
_cell.length_c   1.000
_cell.angle_alpha   90.00
_cell.angle_beta   90.00
_cell.angle_gamma   90.00
#
_symmetry.space_group_name_H-M   'P 1'
#
loop_
_entity.id
_entity.type
_entity.pdbx_description
1 polymer ?
#
loop_
_entity_poly.entity_id
_entity_poly.type
_entity_poly.pdbx_seq_one_letter_code
_entity_poly.pdbx_strand_id
1 'polypeptide(L)'
;MVYLEQNQNKFKEILININIDRAGYHKGPSAFLPNNLPDDIKKRFDKVLDSNENIHEGGPWYQGDHSIFIQQGVPAKAVTSQWFPENIDSQESTYTPKDQAGIVNCDKLLVITENCRFYSKRLPGLIIKRGSYVRPFWRN
;
A
#
# COMPACT_ATOMS: atom_id res chain seq x y z
N MET A 1 -4.59 19.03 6.98
CA MET A 1 -4.99 17.65 6.60
C MET A 1 -5.33 16.94 7.90
N VAL A 2 -6.61 16.60 8.13
CA VAL A 2 -7.13 16.26 9.48
C VAL A 2 -6.32 15.18 10.21
N TYR A 3 -5.85 14.16 9.49
CA TYR A 3 -5.01 13.12 10.07
C TYR A 3 -3.70 13.68 10.65
N LEU A 4 -3.03 14.60 9.96
CA LEU A 4 -1.78 15.20 10.43
C LEU A 4 -1.98 16.05 11.67
N GLU A 5 -3.06 16.83 11.68
CA GLU A 5 -3.43 17.66 12.84
C GLU A 5 -3.71 16.79 14.08
N GLN A 6 -4.46 15.70 13.93
CA GLN A 6 -4.80 14.79 15.03
C GLN A 6 -3.62 13.94 15.54
N ASN A 7 -2.60 13.73 14.69
CA ASN A 7 -1.45 12.88 14.98
C ASN A 7 -0.13 13.68 15.08
N GLN A 8 -0.21 15.00 15.23
CA GLN A 8 0.95 15.85 15.44
C GLN A 8 1.80 15.31 16.60
N ASN A 9 3.12 15.20 16.40
CA ASN A 9 4.10 14.66 17.35
C ASN A 9 3.94 13.17 17.73
N LYS A 10 3.00 12.44 17.11
CA LYS A 10 2.74 11.01 17.38
C LYS A 10 3.33 10.07 16.34
N PHE A 11 3.92 10.58 15.25
CA PHE A 11 4.48 9.75 14.17
C PHE A 11 5.59 8.82 14.65
N LYS A 12 6.38 9.24 15.64
CA LYS A 12 7.42 8.42 16.29
C LYS A 12 6.88 7.16 16.99
N GLU A 13 5.57 7.09 17.26
CA GLU A 13 4.91 5.93 17.86
C GLU A 13 4.48 4.90 16.80
N ILE A 14 4.57 5.26 15.52
CA ILE A 14 4.18 4.41 14.40
C ILE A 14 5.36 3.54 14.00
N LEU A 15 5.21 2.23 14.16
CA LEU A 15 6.24 1.26 13.80
C LEU A 15 6.43 1.15 12.27
N ILE A 16 5.34 1.13 11.52
CA ILE A 16 5.34 1.02 10.06
C ILE A 16 4.02 1.54 9.48
N ASN A 17 4.10 2.24 8.35
CA ASN A 17 2.97 2.52 7.48
C ASN A 17 2.81 1.42 6.42
N ILE A 18 1.57 0.96 6.19
CA ILE A 18 1.24 0.11 5.04
C ILE A 18 0.18 0.86 4.23
N ASN A 19 0.58 1.35 3.05
CA ASN A 19 -0.31 2.03 2.12
C ASN A 19 -0.70 1.06 1.00
N ILE A 20 -2.00 0.88 0.77
CA ILE A 20 -2.52 0.06 -0.32
C ILE A 20 -3.31 0.98 -1.23
N ASP A 21 -2.81 1.17 -2.44
CA ASP A 21 -3.37 2.14 -3.37
C ASP A 21 -3.28 1.62 -4.81
N ARG A 22 -4.40 1.69 -5.53
CA ARG A 22 -4.57 1.14 -6.90
C ARG A 22 -4.13 -0.32 -7.03
N ALA A 23 -4.33 -1.09 -5.96
CA ALA A 23 -4.05 -2.51 -5.90
C ALA A 23 -5.12 -3.34 -6.64
N GLY A 24 -4.74 -4.51 -7.12
CA GLY A 24 -5.68 -5.49 -7.68
C GLY A 24 -6.06 -5.25 -9.13
N TYR A 25 -5.38 -4.37 -9.87
CA TYR A 25 -5.61 -4.24 -11.31
C TYR A 25 -5.37 -5.59 -12.01
N HIS A 26 -6.26 -5.95 -12.93
CA HIS A 26 -6.22 -7.26 -13.58
C HIS A 26 -4.95 -7.50 -14.41
N LYS A 27 -4.32 -6.45 -14.98
CA LYS A 27 -3.06 -6.57 -15.73
C LYS A 27 -1.83 -6.36 -14.86
N GLY A 28 -0.78 -7.13 -15.15
CA GLY A 28 0.51 -7.06 -14.46
C GLY A 28 0.47 -7.62 -13.03
N PRO A 29 1.63 -7.80 -12.39
CA PRO A 29 1.71 -8.31 -11.02
C PRO A 29 1.38 -7.25 -9.95
N SER A 30 1.24 -7.68 -8.70
CA SER A 30 1.10 -6.78 -7.55
C SER A 30 2.48 -6.33 -7.07
N ALA A 31 2.71 -5.03 -6.98
CA ALA A 31 3.99 -4.45 -6.59
C ALA A 31 4.01 -4.09 -5.11
N PHE A 32 5.05 -4.52 -4.42
CA PHE A 32 5.30 -4.20 -3.01
C PHE A 32 6.59 -3.40 -2.92
N LEU A 33 6.53 -2.19 -2.36
CA LEU A 33 7.62 -1.22 -2.38
C LEU A 33 8.08 -0.95 -0.94
N PRO A 34 9.23 -1.49 -0.51
CA PRO A 34 9.78 -1.24 0.81
C PRO A 34 10.42 0.15 0.86
N ASN A 35 10.13 0.93 1.89
CA ASN A 35 10.71 2.25 2.11
C ASN A 35 11.23 2.36 3.54
N ASN A 36 12.56 2.44 3.70
CA ASN A 36 13.25 2.56 4.99
C ASN A 36 12.80 1.50 6.02
N LEU A 37 12.57 0.26 5.57
CA LEU A 37 12.19 -0.83 6.48
C LEU A 37 13.38 -1.22 7.37
N PRO A 38 13.19 -1.31 8.70
CA PRO A 38 14.18 -1.91 9.60
C PRO A 38 14.55 -3.33 9.19
N ASP A 39 15.79 -3.76 9.43
CA ASP A 39 16.33 -5.06 8.96
C ASP A 39 15.45 -6.27 9.31
N ASP A 40 14.88 -6.29 10.51
CA ASP A 40 14.01 -7.39 10.96
C ASP A 40 12.68 -7.41 10.20
N ILE A 41 12.15 -6.25 9.84
CA ILE A 41 10.96 -6.09 9.01
C ILE A 41 11.29 -6.36 7.54
N LYS A 42 12.44 -5.89 7.03
CA LYS A 42 12.88 -6.16 5.64
C LYS A 42 13.10 -7.66 5.40
N LYS A 43 13.75 -8.37 6.32
CA LYS A 43 13.89 -9.85 6.24
C LYS A 43 12.55 -10.57 6.18
N ARG A 44 11.52 -10.05 6.85
CA ARG A 44 10.16 -10.60 6.79
C ARG A 44 9.46 -10.26 5.47
N PHE A 45 9.72 -9.08 4.94
CA PHE A 45 9.27 -8.66 3.63
C PHE A 45 9.85 -9.52 2.52
N ASP A 46 11.14 -9.79 2.55
CA ASP A 46 11.81 -10.61 1.54
C ASP A 46 11.25 -12.03 1.51
N LYS A 47 11.03 -12.64 2.68
CA LYS A 47 10.36 -13.95 2.78
C LYS A 47 8.95 -13.97 2.20
N VAL A 48 8.22 -12.86 2.32
CA VAL A 48 6.87 -12.73 1.73
C VAL A 48 6.97 -12.72 0.21
N LEU A 49 7.91 -11.96 -0.35
CA LEU A 49 8.15 -11.91 -1.79
C LEU A 49 8.59 -13.28 -2.34
N ASP A 50 9.57 -13.92 -1.70
CA ASP A 50 10.09 -15.23 -2.12
C ASP A 50 9.00 -16.33 -2.14
N SER A 51 7.95 -16.17 -1.31
CA SER A 51 6.87 -17.15 -1.18
C SER A 51 5.72 -16.96 -2.18
N ASN A 52 5.72 -15.91 -3.00
CA ASN A 52 4.59 -15.57 -3.84
C ASN A 52 4.99 -15.02 -5.21
N GLU A 53 4.88 -15.84 -6.25
CA GLU A 53 5.21 -15.46 -7.63
C GLU A 53 4.35 -14.31 -8.22
N ASN A 54 3.20 -14.03 -7.62
CA ASN A 54 2.27 -12.98 -8.08
C ASN A 54 2.49 -11.62 -7.38
N ILE A 55 3.47 -11.57 -6.48
CA ILE A 55 3.94 -10.36 -5.83
C ILE A 55 5.42 -10.18 -6.15
N HIS A 56 5.83 -8.97 -6.48
CA HIS A 56 7.24 -8.63 -6.69
C HIS A 56 7.61 -7.33 -5.98
N GLU A 57 8.91 -7.13 -5.79
CA GLU A 57 9.44 -5.85 -5.32
C GLU A 57 9.31 -4.79 -6.42
N GLY A 58 8.55 -3.73 -6.14
CA GLY A 58 8.36 -2.62 -7.07
C GLY A 58 9.48 -1.58 -6.99
N GLY A 59 9.64 -0.78 -8.06
CA GLY A 59 10.54 0.36 -8.08
C GLY A 59 10.05 1.54 -7.22
N PRO A 60 10.85 2.61 -7.05
CA PRO A 60 10.46 3.77 -6.25
C PRO A 60 9.21 4.45 -6.81
N TRP A 61 8.25 4.73 -5.94
CA TRP A 61 7.03 5.47 -6.24
C TRP A 61 6.76 6.40 -5.07
N TYR A 62 6.58 7.70 -5.34
CA TYR A 62 6.44 8.71 -4.29
C TYR A 62 5.03 9.29 -4.22
N GLN A 63 4.21 9.05 -5.25
CA GLN A 63 2.90 9.69 -5.45
C GLN A 63 1.77 8.98 -4.68
N GLY A 64 1.89 8.90 -3.35
CA GLY A 64 0.84 8.38 -2.48
C GLY A 64 1.05 8.73 -1.00
N ASP A 65 0.07 8.42 -0.16
CA ASP A 65 0.05 8.83 1.26
C ASP A 65 1.24 8.31 2.08
N HIS A 66 1.83 7.18 1.69
CA HIS A 66 3.04 6.63 2.31
C HIS A 66 4.23 7.62 2.31
N SER A 67 4.30 8.52 1.32
CA SER A 67 5.36 9.54 1.24
C SER A 67 5.36 10.48 2.44
N ILE A 68 4.19 10.80 2.98
CA ILE A 68 4.08 11.64 4.18
C ILE A 68 4.70 10.93 5.39
N PHE A 69 4.50 9.61 5.51
CA PHE A 69 5.11 8.82 6.60
C PHE A 69 6.63 8.75 6.47
N ILE A 70 7.12 8.55 5.25
CA ILE A 70 8.57 8.56 4.95
C ILE A 70 9.18 9.91 5.34
N GLN A 71 8.54 11.03 4.97
CA GLN A 71 8.98 12.38 5.34
C GLN A 71 8.99 12.63 6.86
N GLN A 72 8.14 11.94 7.61
CA GLN A 72 8.10 11.98 9.08
C GLN A 72 9.05 10.95 9.74
N GLY A 73 9.92 10.29 8.96
CA GLY A 73 10.88 9.30 9.46
C GLY A 73 10.25 7.94 9.82
N VAL A 74 9.02 7.68 9.40
CA VAL A 74 8.32 6.41 9.65
C VAL A 74 8.58 5.44 8.49
N PRO A 75 9.07 4.22 8.75
CA PRO A 75 9.17 3.16 7.74
C PRO A 75 7.84 2.93 7.05
N ALA A 76 7.85 2.70 5.74
CA ALA A 76 6.63 2.51 4.98
C ALA A 76 6.75 1.36 3.97
N LYS A 77 5.61 0.74 3.68
CA LYS A 77 5.44 -0.19 2.58
C LYS A 77 4.28 0.29 1.73
N ALA A 78 4.55 0.59 0.46
CA ALA A 78 3.48 0.83 -0.50
C ALA A 78 3.13 -0.47 -1.23
N VAL A 79 1.85 -0.69 -1.49
CA VAL A 79 1.33 -1.81 -2.25
C VAL A 79 0.45 -1.26 -3.35
N THR A 80 0.74 -1.63 -4.60
CA THR A 80 0.01 -1.18 -5.78
C THR A 80 -0.01 -2.26 -6.85
N SER A 81 -0.64 -1.99 -7.99
CA SER A 81 -0.49 -2.83 -9.18
C SER A 81 0.68 -2.29 -9.99
N GLN A 82 1.62 -3.13 -10.43
CA GLN A 82 2.84 -2.68 -11.14
C GLN A 82 2.54 -1.84 -12.37
N TRP A 83 1.45 -2.17 -13.05
CA TRP A 83 0.98 -1.41 -14.20
C TRP A 83 0.81 0.08 -13.89
N PHE A 84 0.41 0.46 -12.67
CA PHE A 84 0.15 1.85 -12.33
C PHE A 84 1.38 2.76 -12.39
N PRO A 85 2.47 2.54 -11.62
CA PRO A 85 3.66 3.39 -11.71
C PRO A 85 4.29 3.40 -13.12
N GLU A 86 4.15 2.31 -13.89
CA GLU A 86 4.64 2.22 -15.26
C GLU A 86 3.80 3.02 -16.27
N ASN A 87 2.54 3.31 -15.95
CA ASN A 87 1.60 3.95 -16.88
C ASN A 87 1.00 5.24 -16.31
N ILE A 88 1.64 5.82 -15.28
CA ILE A 88 1.11 6.99 -14.56
C ILE A 88 0.90 8.21 -15.47
N ASP A 89 1.77 8.38 -16.48
CA ASP A 89 1.70 9.49 -17.43
C ASP A 89 0.52 9.39 -18.40
N SER A 90 0.05 8.16 -18.66
CA SER A 90 -1.00 7.90 -19.65
C SER A 90 -2.40 8.29 -19.14
N GLN A 91 -2.61 8.26 -17.82
CA GLN A 91 -3.92 8.43 -17.15
C GLN A 91 -5.07 7.65 -17.81
N GLU A 92 -4.79 6.53 -18.47
CA GLU A 92 -5.79 5.87 -19.32
C GLU A 92 -6.90 5.15 -18.56
N SER A 93 -6.71 4.90 -17.27
CA SER A 93 -7.60 4.12 -16.42
C SER A 93 -8.10 4.92 -15.22
N THR A 94 -7.16 5.40 -14.42
CA THR A 94 -7.35 6.14 -13.18
C THR A 94 -8.14 7.45 -13.38
N TYR A 95 -9.15 7.70 -12.55
CA TYR A 95 -10.03 8.89 -12.65
C TYR A 95 -10.78 9.01 -13.99
N THR A 96 -10.98 7.89 -14.69
CA THR A 96 -11.81 7.82 -15.89
C THR A 96 -12.98 6.88 -15.66
N PRO A 97 -14.01 6.86 -16.54
CA PRO A 97 -15.08 5.86 -16.47
C PRO A 97 -14.61 4.40 -16.57
N LYS A 98 -13.36 4.15 -17.00
CA LYS A 98 -12.78 2.80 -17.02
C LYS A 98 -12.36 2.32 -15.62
N ASP A 99 -12.29 3.21 -14.63
CA ASP A 99 -12.00 2.89 -13.24
C ASP A 99 -13.24 2.30 -12.54
N GLN A 100 -13.51 1.03 -12.83
CA GLN A 100 -14.68 0.32 -12.35
C GLN A 100 -14.31 -1.07 -11.82
N ALA A 101 -15.18 -1.66 -10.99
CA ALA A 101 -14.89 -2.95 -10.36
C ALA A 101 -14.53 -4.08 -11.35
N GLY A 102 -15.01 -4.02 -12.59
CA GLY A 102 -14.70 -5.01 -13.64
C GLY A 102 -13.23 -5.09 -14.07
N ILE A 103 -12.39 -4.09 -13.75
CA ILE A 103 -10.95 -4.13 -14.02
C ILE A 103 -10.13 -4.65 -12.83
N VAL A 104 -10.79 -5.12 -11.77
CA VAL A 104 -10.16 -5.63 -10.55
C VAL A 104 -10.13 -7.16 -10.57
N ASN A 105 -8.97 -7.74 -10.24
CA ASN A 105 -8.82 -9.15 -9.95
C ASN A 105 -8.81 -9.35 -8.43
N CYS A 106 -9.88 -9.97 -7.92
CA CYS A 106 -10.07 -10.21 -6.48
C CYS A 106 -9.05 -11.18 -5.88
N ASP A 107 -8.53 -12.16 -6.65
CA ASP A 107 -7.53 -13.11 -6.15
C ASP A 107 -6.24 -12.39 -5.77
N LYS A 108 -5.86 -11.35 -6.53
CA LYS A 108 -4.72 -10.49 -6.17
C LYS A 108 -4.96 -9.74 -4.86
N LEU A 109 -6.19 -9.27 -4.62
CA LEU A 109 -6.53 -8.59 -3.36
C LEU A 109 -6.49 -9.54 -2.15
N LEU A 110 -6.87 -10.80 -2.33
CA LEU A 110 -6.74 -11.84 -1.31
C LEU A 110 -5.27 -12.06 -0.95
N VAL A 111 -4.43 -12.27 -1.96
CA VAL A 111 -2.98 -12.43 -1.81
C VAL A 111 -2.36 -11.22 -1.09
N ILE A 112 -2.73 -9.99 -1.46
CA ILE A 112 -2.27 -8.78 -0.76
C ILE A 112 -2.70 -8.77 0.71
N THR A 113 -3.96 -9.12 0.97
CA THR A 113 -4.52 -9.12 2.32
C THR A 113 -3.83 -10.15 3.22
N GLU A 114 -3.58 -11.35 2.72
CA GLU A 114 -2.86 -12.41 3.45
C GLU A 114 -1.44 -11.98 3.81
N ASN A 115 -0.73 -11.36 2.86
CA ASN A 115 0.64 -10.90 3.07
C ASN A 115 0.73 -9.65 3.96
N CYS A 116 -0.29 -8.79 3.96
CA CYS A 116 -0.37 -7.70 4.93
C CYS A 116 -0.75 -8.19 6.34
N ARG A 117 -1.56 -9.26 6.45
CA ARG A 117 -1.91 -9.89 7.74
C ARG A 117 -0.69 -10.46 8.47
N PHE A 118 0.34 -10.90 7.75
CA PHE A 118 1.58 -11.41 8.35
C PHE A 118 2.20 -10.42 9.36
N TYR A 119 2.14 -9.12 9.05
CA TYR A 119 2.65 -8.06 9.92
C TYR A 119 1.73 -7.77 11.12
N SER A 120 0.42 -7.94 10.94
CA SER A 120 -0.57 -7.69 11.99
C SER A 120 -0.52 -8.68 13.16
N LYS A 121 -0.20 -9.96 12.90
CA LYS A 121 -0.27 -11.02 13.93
C LYS A 121 1.00 -11.16 14.77
N ARG A 122 2.11 -10.53 14.38
CA ARG A 122 3.45 -10.78 14.96
C ARG A 122 4.20 -9.53 15.42
N LEU A 123 3.57 -8.36 15.36
CA LEU A 123 4.07 -7.12 15.95
C LEU A 123 3.23 -6.81 17.20
N PRO A 124 3.67 -7.21 18.41
CA PRO A 124 2.95 -6.84 19.64
C PRO A 124 2.90 -5.31 19.75
N GLY A 125 1.69 -4.76 19.90
CA GLY A 125 1.46 -3.31 19.98
C GLY A 125 1.10 -2.62 18.65
N LEU A 126 0.92 -3.35 17.54
CA LEU A 126 0.49 -2.75 16.27
C LEU A 126 -0.97 -2.26 16.37
N ILE A 127 -1.15 -0.98 16.62
CA ILE A 127 -2.44 -0.31 16.41
C ILE A 127 -2.62 -0.13 14.90
N ILE A 128 -3.41 -1.01 14.29
CA ILE A 128 -3.88 -0.79 12.92
C ILE A 128 -4.92 0.33 12.97
N LYS A 129 -4.48 1.59 12.86
CA LYS A 129 -5.40 2.68 12.48
C LYS A 129 -5.76 2.47 11.02
N ARG A 130 -6.86 1.77 10.77
CA ARG A 130 -7.49 1.74 9.44
C ARG A 130 -7.97 3.16 9.13
N GLY A 131 -7.19 3.90 8.35
CA GLY A 131 -7.65 5.14 7.71
C GLY A 131 -8.74 4.78 6.73
N SER A 132 -9.97 4.67 7.21
CA SER A 132 -11.14 4.40 6.37
C SER A 132 -11.59 5.74 5.80
N TYR A 133 -10.94 6.20 4.74
CA TYR A 133 -11.53 7.24 3.89
C TYR A 133 -12.24 6.55 2.72
N VAL A 134 -13.37 5.91 3.03
CA VAL A 134 -14.34 5.56 1.99
C VAL A 134 -15.05 6.88 1.66
N ARG A 135 -14.71 7.52 0.54
CA ARG A 135 -15.67 8.45 -0.07
C ARG A 135 -16.72 7.60 -0.75
N PRO A 136 -18.00 7.63 -0.33
CA PRO A 136 -19.06 7.16 -1.19
C PRO A 136 -19.25 8.22 -2.28
N PHE A 137 -18.52 8.10 -3.39
CA PHE A 137 -18.80 8.89 -4.58
C PHE A 137 -19.94 8.22 -5.38
N TRP A 138 -21.12 8.19 -4.77
CA TRP A 138 -22.39 7.96 -5.45
C TRP A 138 -23.48 8.67 -4.66
N ARG A 139 -23.74 9.93 -4.99
CA ARG A 139 -25.08 10.54 -5.02
C ARG A 139 -24.96 11.89 -5.72
N ASN A 140 -25.88 12.03 -6.69
CA ASN A 140 -26.07 13.13 -7.63
C ASN A 140 -26.07 14.51 -6.99
#